data_AF-A0AA88GQZ4-F1
#
_entry.id   AF-A0AA88GQZ4-F1
#
_cell.length_a   1.000
_cell.length_b   1.000
_cell.length_c   1.000
_cell.angle_alpha   90.00
_cell.angle_beta   90.00
_cell.angle_gamma   90.00
#
_symmetry.space_group_name_H-M   'P 1'
#
loop_
_entity.id
_entity.type
_entity.pdbx_description
1 polymer ?
#
loop_
_entity_poly.entity_id
_entity_poly.type
_entity_poly.pdbx_seq_one_letter_code
_entity_poly.pdbx_strand_id
1 'polypeptide(L)'
;MLDNELEITVGESSSGLVSTLPTTRKENPFDSLPPVSKEVLLKDVDPERLQSIMEKTRGLFPLLDDIKDMRTALKIVKNDLEALRQPFPYVEKHEMNMAFFNYNFMTWFTFGDLSKRKQEDEVSEIRRAAYLFARECRGICYDLKTGKIASRGLQKFFNVGEKPETEIENIDFSKDHIIVDKMDGTMVCSILASNDKLNDDNKKVVRFRTKMGWITDPSKYTEEFVYGTNDESVFPIFDITNDEYRLTESQAQAMEKGHKGYVEFSAYWIKKGYSPIFEFVSPKNQIVLLYEKPSLVLLALRHNYDGHYLSYEETKKSCDEFGVSFTEPLLQMTNETSLEKVQNFIKEQIGVEGYVVRFVDGTMYKIKSMWYLELHSCKTSNKKITDTDIWNAVLDNTIDDIQSNLQAKETKQELEEFVSNFWNAITILTQKVKEVGSELKQKYPVRKEYFSEGCVPLQATNKMFSELVSMYYNVKEEKLQDEIIASITKRLKPTVGNKKKMKNDVLVAIKESIEQVTNIDLTIFRSKYLEEKKRYDENLRLRREQKQASQPQIYDDNE
;
A
#
# COMPACT_ATOMS: atom_id res chain seq x y z
N MET A 1 -66.60 37.28 -46.50
CA MET A 1 -66.37 38.31 -47.54
C MET A 1 -64.94 38.76 -47.39
N LEU A 2 -64.09 38.28 -48.30
CA LEU A 2 -62.77 38.81 -48.68
C LEU A 2 -61.67 38.80 -47.60
N ASP A 3 -60.39 38.63 -47.90
CA ASP A 3 -59.61 37.86 -48.87
C ASP A 3 -58.15 38.21 -48.52
N ASN A 4 -57.28 37.23 -48.71
CA ASN A 4 -55.88 37.34 -49.13
C ASN A 4 -54.75 37.80 -48.18
N GLU A 5 -53.89 36.80 -47.98
CA GLU A 5 -52.44 36.77 -48.18
C GLU A 5 -51.52 37.51 -47.20
N LEU A 6 -50.70 36.72 -46.50
CA LEU A 6 -49.26 36.98 -46.37
C LEU A 6 -48.53 35.68 -45.99
N GLU A 7 -47.57 35.31 -46.83
CA GLU A 7 -46.65 34.18 -46.70
C GLU A 7 -45.88 34.25 -45.36
N ILE A 8 -45.75 33.10 -44.69
CA ILE A 8 -44.90 32.94 -43.51
C ILE A 8 -43.73 32.03 -43.87
N THR A 9 -42.55 32.65 -44.00
CA THR A 9 -41.24 32.01 -44.14
C THR A 9 -40.79 31.40 -42.81
N VAL A 10 -40.27 30.19 -42.90
CA VAL A 10 -39.77 29.36 -41.80
C VAL A 10 -38.46 29.96 -41.27
N GLY A 11 -38.47 30.43 -40.03
CA GLY A 11 -37.29 30.87 -39.27
C GLY A 11 -36.94 29.87 -38.17
N GLU A 12 -35.70 29.40 -38.20
CA GLU A 12 -35.10 28.39 -37.33
C GLU A 12 -35.23 28.75 -35.83
N SER A 13 -35.77 27.82 -35.03
CA SER A 13 -35.85 27.95 -33.57
C SER A 13 -34.54 27.51 -32.92
N SER A 14 -33.89 28.46 -32.25
CA SER A 14 -32.72 28.30 -31.40
C SER A 14 -32.90 27.20 -30.34
N SER A 15 -32.05 26.18 -30.39
CA SER A 15 -31.87 25.17 -29.35
C SER A 15 -31.30 25.79 -28.07
N GLY A 16 -31.99 25.58 -26.95
CA GLY A 16 -31.59 26.05 -25.63
C GLY A 16 -30.23 25.49 -25.19
N LEU A 17 -29.34 26.39 -24.80
CA LEU A 17 -28.07 26.10 -24.13
C LEU A 17 -28.33 25.46 -22.77
N VAL A 18 -28.14 24.14 -22.69
CA VAL A 18 -27.88 23.46 -21.42
C VAL A 18 -26.48 23.86 -20.99
N SER A 19 -26.36 24.64 -19.91
CA SER A 19 -25.07 25.00 -19.34
C SER A 19 -24.42 23.74 -18.75
N THR A 20 -23.54 23.11 -19.51
CA THR A 20 -22.58 22.14 -18.98
C THR A 20 -21.64 22.89 -18.05
N LEU A 21 -21.73 22.62 -16.73
CA LEU A 21 -20.67 22.97 -15.79
C LEU A 21 -19.35 22.42 -16.35
N PRO A 22 -18.28 23.23 -16.44
CA PRO A 22 -17.01 22.72 -16.89
C PRO A 22 -16.53 21.70 -15.87
N THR A 23 -16.44 20.43 -16.28
CA THR A 23 -15.69 19.41 -15.56
C THR A 23 -14.23 19.84 -15.55
N THR A 24 -13.81 20.54 -14.50
CA THR A 24 -12.41 20.90 -14.30
C THR A 24 -11.60 19.61 -14.18
N ARG A 25 -10.94 19.24 -15.27
CA ARG A 25 -10.00 18.12 -15.35
C ARG A 25 -9.00 18.25 -14.20
N LYS A 26 -8.74 17.16 -13.48
CA LYS A 26 -7.80 17.14 -12.35
C LYS A 26 -6.43 17.65 -12.82
N GLU A 27 -5.80 18.52 -12.03
CA GLU A 27 -4.38 18.83 -12.24
C GLU A 27 -3.63 17.67 -11.65
N ASN A 28 -2.85 17.00 -12.47
CA ASN A 28 -2.03 15.90 -12.03
C ASN A 28 -0.83 16.52 -11.29
N PRO A 29 -0.58 16.20 -10.01
CA PRO A 29 0.50 16.83 -9.24
C PRO A 29 1.90 16.53 -9.81
N PHE A 30 2.03 15.56 -10.73
CA PHE A 30 3.25 15.37 -11.51
C PHE A 30 3.49 16.48 -12.55
N ASP A 31 2.46 17.23 -12.95
CA ASP A 31 2.56 18.33 -13.93
C ASP A 31 3.21 19.58 -13.35
N SER A 32 3.07 19.78 -12.03
CA SER A 32 3.62 20.93 -11.32
C SER A 32 5.06 20.72 -10.83
N LEU A 33 5.62 19.54 -11.02
CA LEU A 33 6.96 19.22 -10.55
C LEU A 33 8.04 19.83 -11.44
N PRO A 34 9.18 20.26 -10.87
CA PRO A 34 10.31 20.68 -11.68
C PRO A 34 10.79 19.51 -12.57
N PRO A 35 11.17 19.80 -13.83
CA PRO A 35 11.72 18.77 -14.69
C PRO A 35 13.02 18.22 -14.10
N VAL A 36 13.21 16.90 -14.19
CA VAL A 36 14.46 16.24 -13.78
C VAL A 36 15.22 15.90 -15.05
N SER A 37 16.50 16.29 -15.12
CA SER A 37 17.33 16.04 -16.30
C SER A 37 17.74 14.57 -16.40
N LYS A 38 18.06 14.12 -17.61
CA LYS A 38 18.54 12.76 -17.87
C LYS A 38 19.82 12.45 -17.09
N GLU A 39 20.73 13.41 -16.97
CA GLU A 39 22.01 13.26 -16.24
C GLU A 39 21.76 13.00 -14.76
N VAL A 40 20.78 13.68 -14.16
CA VAL A 40 20.39 13.46 -12.77
C VAL A 40 19.79 12.07 -12.58
N LEU A 41 18.86 11.67 -13.46
CA LEU A 41 18.22 10.35 -13.39
C LEU A 41 19.22 9.20 -13.55
N LEU A 42 20.18 9.35 -14.46
CA LEU A 42 21.15 8.31 -14.81
C LEU A 42 22.45 8.40 -13.99
N LYS A 43 22.49 9.22 -12.94
CA LYS A 43 23.65 9.31 -12.06
C LYS A 43 24.02 7.93 -11.50
N ASP A 44 25.26 7.53 -11.79
CA ASP A 44 25.85 6.24 -11.40
C ASP A 44 25.06 5.00 -11.94
N VAL A 45 24.29 5.15 -13.02
CA VAL A 45 23.55 4.06 -13.67
C VAL A 45 24.40 3.47 -14.80
N ASP A 46 24.53 2.15 -14.82
CA ASP A 46 25.22 1.42 -15.89
C ASP A 46 24.40 1.46 -17.19
N PRO A 47 24.95 1.98 -18.32
CA PRO A 47 24.25 2.04 -19.60
C PRO A 47 23.76 0.68 -20.13
N GLU A 48 24.53 -0.40 -19.92
CA GLU A 48 24.11 -1.74 -20.38
C GLU A 48 22.88 -2.22 -19.59
N ARG A 49 22.83 -1.90 -18.29
CA ARG A 49 21.68 -2.22 -17.43
C ARG A 49 20.47 -1.36 -17.73
N LEU A 50 20.68 -0.09 -18.06
CA LEU A 50 19.60 0.77 -18.54
C LEU A 50 18.97 0.19 -19.81
N GLN A 51 19.78 -0.20 -20.79
CA GLN A 51 19.27 -0.82 -22.02
C GLN A 51 18.43 -2.07 -21.71
N SER A 52 18.93 -2.95 -20.85
CA SER A 52 18.18 -4.15 -20.40
C SER A 52 16.80 -3.81 -19.82
N ILE A 53 16.74 -2.83 -18.89
CA ILE A 53 15.47 -2.38 -18.28
C ILE A 53 14.49 -1.84 -19.33
N MET A 54 14.98 -1.05 -20.29
CA MET A 54 14.15 -0.46 -21.34
C MET A 54 13.56 -1.54 -22.27
N GLU A 55 14.35 -2.56 -22.63
CA GLU A 55 13.88 -3.67 -23.47
C GLU A 55 12.83 -4.53 -22.76
N LYS A 56 12.92 -4.66 -21.43
CA LYS A 56 12.06 -5.52 -20.59
C LYS A 56 10.74 -4.86 -20.15
N THR A 57 10.48 -3.61 -20.51
CA THR A 57 9.34 -2.82 -19.97
C THR A 57 8.31 -2.41 -21.02
N ARG A 58 8.22 -3.14 -22.14
CA ARG A 58 7.27 -2.89 -23.23
C ARG A 58 5.80 -3.11 -22.83
N GLY A 59 5.53 -4.01 -21.88
CA GLY A 59 4.18 -4.35 -21.41
C GLY A 59 3.75 -3.62 -20.13
N LEU A 60 2.66 -4.12 -19.53
CA LEU A 60 2.18 -3.69 -18.21
C LEU A 60 3.13 -4.16 -17.09
N PHE A 61 3.71 -5.34 -17.24
CA PHE A 61 4.65 -5.92 -16.29
C PHE A 61 6.06 -5.93 -16.89
N PRO A 62 7.09 -5.64 -16.08
CA PRO A 62 8.47 -5.84 -16.51
C PRO A 62 8.76 -7.34 -16.62
N LEU A 63 9.56 -7.72 -17.62
CA LEU A 63 10.23 -9.01 -17.64
C LEU A 63 11.32 -9.01 -16.57
N LEU A 64 11.37 -10.06 -15.76
CA LEU A 64 12.26 -10.16 -14.61
C LEU A 64 13.02 -11.50 -14.65
N ASP A 65 14.35 -11.43 -14.62
CA ASP A 65 15.25 -12.59 -14.68
C ASP A 65 16.54 -12.39 -13.86
N ASP A 66 16.95 -11.14 -13.62
CA ASP A 66 18.15 -10.77 -12.86
C ASP A 66 17.85 -9.65 -11.85
N ILE A 67 18.19 -9.89 -10.59
CA ILE A 67 18.09 -8.93 -9.47
C ILE A 67 18.81 -7.59 -9.77
N LYS A 68 19.85 -7.59 -10.60
CA LYS A 68 20.60 -6.37 -10.95
C LYS A 68 19.74 -5.35 -11.67
N ASP A 69 18.77 -5.79 -12.46
CA ASP A 69 17.84 -4.90 -13.16
C ASP A 69 16.87 -4.25 -12.18
N MET A 70 16.38 -5.01 -11.18
CA MET A 70 15.58 -4.45 -10.08
C MET A 70 16.36 -3.38 -9.30
N ARG A 71 17.60 -3.67 -8.90
CA ARG A 71 18.44 -2.71 -8.17
C ARG A 71 18.77 -1.47 -9.01
N THR A 72 19.01 -1.64 -10.30
CA THR A 72 19.28 -0.52 -11.22
C THR A 72 18.03 0.35 -11.41
N ALA A 73 16.86 -0.26 -11.59
CA ALA A 73 15.59 0.47 -11.68
C ALA A 73 15.30 1.25 -10.39
N LEU A 74 15.49 0.64 -9.22
CA LEU A 74 15.33 1.33 -7.93
C LEU A 74 16.34 2.46 -7.73
N LYS A 75 17.54 2.36 -8.30
CA LYS A 75 18.52 3.45 -8.30
C LYS A 75 18.02 4.65 -9.12
N ILE A 76 17.45 4.40 -10.29
CA ILE A 76 16.82 5.47 -11.11
C ILE A 76 15.66 6.10 -10.35
N VAL A 77 14.79 5.29 -9.71
CA VAL A 77 13.68 5.80 -8.88
C VAL A 77 14.20 6.61 -7.69
N LYS A 78 15.30 6.19 -7.07
CA LYS A 78 15.95 6.95 -6.00
C LYS A 78 16.43 8.32 -6.49
N ASN A 79 17.14 8.36 -7.60
CA ASN A 79 17.62 9.61 -8.21
C ASN A 79 16.44 10.54 -8.56
N ASP A 80 15.34 9.99 -9.09
CA ASP A 80 14.13 10.75 -9.42
C ASP A 80 13.48 11.36 -8.17
N LEU A 81 13.25 10.53 -7.14
CA LEU A 81 12.65 11.00 -5.90
C LEU A 81 13.54 12.02 -5.18
N GLU A 82 14.85 11.82 -5.13
CA GLU A 82 15.78 12.80 -4.56
C GLU A 82 15.75 14.15 -5.30
N ALA A 83 15.74 14.13 -6.64
CA ALA A 83 15.63 15.34 -7.44
C ALA A 83 14.32 16.10 -7.19
N LEU A 84 13.24 15.36 -6.93
CA LEU A 84 11.93 15.88 -6.56
C LEU A 84 11.79 16.22 -5.07
N ARG A 85 12.85 16.04 -4.27
CA ARG A 85 12.85 16.20 -2.80
C ARG A 85 11.77 15.35 -2.13
N GLN A 86 11.59 14.13 -2.64
CA GLN A 86 10.66 13.14 -2.16
C GLN A 86 11.40 12.02 -1.42
N PRO A 87 10.77 11.40 -0.42
CA PRO A 87 11.41 10.35 0.37
C PRO A 87 11.47 9.04 -0.44
N PHE A 88 12.57 8.29 -0.31
CA PHE A 88 12.75 6.99 -0.96
C PHE A 88 12.24 5.85 -0.05
N PRO A 89 11.13 5.16 -0.38
CA PRO A 89 10.46 4.25 0.54
C PRO A 89 10.84 2.77 0.37
N TYR A 90 11.59 2.43 -0.67
CA TYR A 90 11.86 1.06 -1.07
C TYR A 90 12.96 0.43 -0.23
N VAL A 91 12.78 -0.85 0.11
CA VAL A 91 13.70 -1.61 0.95
C VAL A 91 14.02 -2.95 0.32
N GLU A 92 15.27 -3.37 0.52
CA GLU A 92 15.78 -4.70 0.20
C GLU A 92 16.17 -5.39 1.51
N LYS A 93 15.47 -6.46 1.88
CA LYS A 93 15.77 -7.27 3.07
C LYS A 93 16.37 -8.60 2.65
N HIS A 94 17.44 -9.02 3.30
CA HIS A 94 18.04 -10.33 3.09
C HIS A 94 17.62 -11.31 4.21
N GLU A 95 17.28 -12.52 3.82
CA GLU A 95 17.01 -13.63 4.73
C GLU A 95 17.55 -14.91 4.08
N MET A 96 18.47 -15.59 4.77
CA MET A 96 19.24 -16.70 4.21
C MET A 96 19.89 -16.33 2.86
N ASN A 97 19.66 -17.11 1.81
CA ASN A 97 20.14 -16.86 0.45
C ASN A 97 19.14 -16.08 -0.42
N MET A 98 18.20 -15.35 0.17
CA MET A 98 17.14 -14.64 -0.56
C MET A 98 17.12 -13.14 -0.29
N ALA A 99 16.72 -12.38 -1.30
CA ALA A 99 16.49 -10.94 -1.23
C ALA A 99 15.03 -10.59 -1.52
N PHE A 100 14.38 -9.92 -0.57
CA PHE A 100 13.00 -9.46 -0.64
C PHE A 100 12.98 -7.96 -0.90
N PHE A 101 12.22 -7.53 -1.91
CA PHE A 101 12.00 -6.12 -2.20
C PHE A 101 10.57 -5.71 -1.84
N ASN A 102 10.46 -4.65 -1.05
CA ASN A 102 9.19 -4.08 -0.60
C ASN A 102 9.30 -2.55 -0.45
N TYR A 103 8.28 -1.90 0.11
CA TYR A 103 8.32 -0.51 0.56
C TYR A 103 7.79 -0.39 1.99
N ASN A 104 8.31 0.59 2.74
CA ASN A 104 7.93 0.84 4.13
C ASN A 104 6.70 1.76 4.25
N PHE A 105 6.59 2.75 3.37
CA PHE A 105 5.51 3.73 3.37
C PHE A 105 5.18 4.17 1.94
N MET A 106 4.03 4.80 1.77
CA MET A 106 3.59 5.31 0.48
C MET A 106 3.35 6.82 0.53
N THR A 107 3.88 7.52 -0.46
CA THR A 107 3.52 8.88 -0.83
C THR A 107 2.87 8.85 -2.21
N TRP A 108 2.38 10.01 -2.67
CA TRP A 108 1.86 10.13 -4.03
C TRP A 108 2.89 9.71 -5.10
N PHE A 109 4.16 10.03 -4.85
CA PHE A 109 5.27 9.86 -5.79
C PHE A 109 5.91 8.48 -5.77
N THR A 110 5.65 7.67 -4.71
CA THR A 110 6.28 6.37 -4.51
C THR A 110 6.27 5.52 -5.78
N PHE A 111 5.11 5.35 -6.44
CA PHE A 111 4.98 4.52 -7.64
C PHE A 111 4.90 5.28 -8.96
N GLY A 112 5.17 6.59 -8.95
CA GLY A 112 5.06 7.45 -10.12
C GLY A 112 3.62 7.54 -10.66
N ASP A 113 3.45 8.28 -11.75
CA ASP A 113 2.25 8.25 -12.57
C ASP A 113 2.58 7.62 -13.92
N LEU A 114 1.96 6.51 -14.26
CA LEU A 114 2.22 5.83 -15.54
C LEU A 114 1.31 6.32 -16.68
N SER A 115 0.27 7.12 -16.39
CA SER A 115 -0.72 7.57 -17.38
C SER A 115 -0.16 8.60 -18.37
N LYS A 116 0.69 9.53 -17.90
CA LYS A 116 1.33 10.56 -18.73
C LYS A 116 2.68 10.16 -19.32
N ARG A 117 3.22 9.00 -18.94
CA ARG A 117 4.57 8.56 -19.34
C ARG A 117 4.60 7.74 -20.62
N LYS A 118 3.64 7.97 -21.52
CA LYS A 118 3.61 7.36 -22.86
C LYS A 118 4.19 8.37 -23.88
N GLN A 119 5.43 8.11 -24.31
CA GLN A 119 5.95 8.40 -25.66
C GLN A 119 6.12 9.86 -26.13
N GLU A 120 6.46 10.82 -25.27
CA GLU A 120 6.78 12.19 -25.74
C GLU A 120 8.27 12.56 -25.61
N ASP A 121 9.01 11.94 -24.68
CA ASP A 121 10.44 12.17 -24.50
C ASP A 121 11.16 11.01 -23.79
N GLU A 122 12.48 10.90 -23.98
CA GLU A 122 13.32 9.82 -23.46
C GLU A 122 13.33 9.73 -21.93
N VAL A 123 13.25 10.86 -21.21
CA VAL A 123 13.25 10.89 -19.75
C VAL A 123 11.96 10.26 -19.21
N SER A 124 10.83 10.57 -19.83
CA SER A 124 9.54 9.97 -19.50
C SER A 124 9.54 8.45 -19.68
N GLU A 125 10.18 7.92 -20.73
CA GLU A 125 10.29 6.48 -20.96
C GLU A 125 11.19 5.78 -19.92
N ILE A 126 12.35 6.36 -19.61
CA ILE A 126 13.26 5.85 -18.55
C ILE A 126 12.54 5.77 -17.21
N ARG A 127 11.83 6.85 -16.84
CA ARG A 127 11.01 6.88 -15.64
C ARG A 127 9.91 5.82 -15.69
N ARG A 128 9.18 5.69 -16.80
CA ARG A 128 8.13 4.67 -16.92
C ARG A 128 8.71 3.28 -16.66
N ALA A 129 9.82 2.96 -17.30
CA ALA A 129 10.50 1.67 -17.16
C ALA A 129 10.91 1.41 -15.70
N ALA A 130 11.57 2.37 -15.05
CA ALA A 130 12.02 2.23 -13.67
C ALA A 130 10.85 2.06 -12.68
N TYR A 131 9.76 2.80 -12.86
CA TYR A 131 8.61 2.72 -11.96
C TYR A 131 7.73 1.48 -12.18
N LEU A 132 7.81 0.82 -13.35
CA LEU A 132 7.23 -0.51 -13.53
C LEU A 132 7.90 -1.55 -12.64
N PHE A 133 9.23 -1.53 -12.55
CA PHE A 133 9.96 -2.36 -11.58
C PHE A 133 9.59 -1.98 -10.14
N ALA A 134 9.47 -0.68 -9.85
CA ALA A 134 9.10 -0.21 -8.51
C ALA A 134 7.74 -0.75 -8.04
N ARG A 135 6.76 -0.92 -8.95
CA ARG A 135 5.45 -1.55 -8.64
C ARG A 135 5.55 -3.03 -8.27
N GLU A 136 6.63 -3.71 -8.63
CA GLU A 136 6.91 -5.09 -8.25
C GLU A 136 7.51 -5.21 -6.85
N CYS A 137 7.99 -4.10 -6.26
CA CYS A 137 8.49 -4.06 -4.88
C CYS A 137 7.35 -4.16 -3.86
N ARG A 138 6.52 -5.20 -3.94
CA ARG A 138 5.46 -5.53 -2.98
C ARG A 138 5.64 -6.97 -2.50
N GLY A 139 6.88 -7.29 -2.13
CA GLY A 139 7.31 -8.62 -1.73
C GLY A 139 7.69 -9.51 -2.89
N ILE A 140 8.37 -8.99 -3.91
CA ILE A 140 9.09 -9.83 -4.87
C ILE A 140 10.38 -10.36 -4.23
N CYS A 141 10.74 -11.60 -4.55
CA CYS A 141 11.86 -12.31 -3.95
C CYS A 141 12.79 -12.87 -5.02
N TYR A 142 14.09 -12.68 -4.82
CA TYR A 142 15.16 -13.22 -5.65
C TYR A 142 16.03 -14.18 -4.84
N ASP A 143 16.52 -15.24 -5.50
CA ASP A 143 17.60 -16.07 -4.97
C ASP A 143 18.94 -15.36 -5.24
N LEU A 144 19.71 -15.11 -4.17
CA LEU A 144 20.96 -14.35 -4.23
C LEU A 144 22.12 -15.12 -4.87
N LYS A 145 22.06 -16.47 -4.90
CA LYS A 145 23.10 -17.29 -5.55
C LYS A 145 22.98 -17.22 -7.07
N THR A 146 21.75 -17.31 -7.57
CA THR A 146 21.45 -17.36 -9.01
C THR A 146 21.11 -15.99 -9.61
N GLY A 147 20.69 -15.03 -8.79
CA GLY A 147 20.15 -13.74 -9.22
C GLY A 147 18.73 -13.81 -9.78
N LYS A 148 18.12 -15.01 -9.86
CA LYS A 148 16.80 -15.24 -10.45
C LYS A 148 15.67 -15.06 -9.45
N ILE A 149 14.45 -14.92 -9.95
CA ILE A 149 13.25 -14.80 -9.11
C ILE A 149 12.96 -16.13 -8.43
N ALA A 150 12.76 -16.07 -7.12
CA ALA A 150 12.28 -17.20 -6.33
C ALA A 150 10.75 -17.14 -6.14
N SER A 151 10.17 -15.94 -6.05
CA SER A 151 8.71 -15.74 -6.11
C SER A 151 8.33 -14.28 -6.39
N ARG A 152 7.20 -14.07 -7.05
CA ARG A 152 6.68 -12.77 -7.48
C ARG A 152 5.24 -12.60 -6.95
N GLY A 153 5.07 -11.76 -5.92
CA GLY A 153 3.74 -11.44 -5.36
C GLY A 153 2.90 -10.59 -6.31
N LEU A 154 1.73 -10.12 -5.87
CA LEU A 154 0.92 -9.18 -6.67
C LEU A 154 1.67 -7.86 -6.85
N GLN A 155 1.60 -7.25 -8.06
CA GLN A 155 2.07 -5.88 -8.23
C GLN A 155 1.31 -4.93 -7.30
N LYS A 156 1.86 -3.74 -7.06
CA LYS A 156 1.07 -2.68 -6.43
C LYS A 156 -0.09 -2.27 -7.35
N PHE A 157 -1.29 -2.33 -6.80
CA PHE A 157 -2.51 -1.74 -7.36
C PHE A 157 -3.19 -0.82 -6.33
N PHE A 158 -4.11 0.03 -6.79
CA PHE A 158 -4.62 1.19 -6.04
C PHE A 158 -6.15 1.15 -5.92
N ASN A 159 -6.71 1.97 -5.03
CA ASN A 159 -8.14 2.18 -4.97
C ASN A 159 -8.63 2.97 -6.19
N VAL A 160 -9.88 2.72 -6.60
CA VAL A 160 -10.57 3.58 -7.57
C VAL A 160 -10.66 5.00 -6.99
N GLY A 161 -10.20 6.00 -7.74
CA GLY A 161 -10.13 7.42 -7.33
C GLY A 161 -8.95 7.78 -6.42
N GLU A 162 -7.99 6.87 -6.23
CA GLU A 162 -6.77 7.12 -5.45
C GLU A 162 -5.73 7.92 -6.24
N LYS A 163 -5.56 7.65 -7.54
CA LYS A 163 -4.54 8.25 -8.40
C LYS A 163 -5.17 8.71 -9.72
N PRO A 164 -4.49 9.57 -10.51
CA PRO A 164 -5.03 10.05 -11.79
C PRO A 164 -5.35 8.88 -12.74
N GLU A 165 -4.48 7.86 -12.77
CA GLU A 165 -4.68 6.63 -13.55
C GLU A 165 -5.79 5.71 -13.02
N THR A 166 -6.31 5.93 -11.81
CA THR A 166 -7.39 5.12 -11.21
C THR A 166 -8.69 5.88 -11.05
N GLU A 167 -8.80 7.07 -11.65
CA GLU A 167 -10.06 7.80 -11.74
C GLU A 167 -11.08 7.05 -12.59
N ILE A 168 -12.36 7.17 -12.23
CA ILE A 168 -13.45 6.43 -12.88
C ILE A 168 -13.44 6.69 -14.39
N GLU A 169 -13.24 7.95 -14.80
CA GLU A 169 -13.17 8.34 -16.21
C GLU A 169 -11.98 7.74 -16.98
N ASN A 170 -10.94 7.29 -16.29
CA ASN A 170 -9.72 6.72 -16.89
C ASN A 170 -9.70 5.19 -16.85
N ILE A 171 -10.70 4.55 -16.25
CA ILE A 171 -10.83 3.09 -16.18
C ILE A 171 -11.82 2.65 -17.26
N ASP A 172 -11.30 1.95 -18.28
CA ASP A 172 -12.13 1.33 -19.31
C ASP A 172 -12.78 0.04 -18.77
N PHE A 173 -13.92 0.21 -18.11
CA PHE A 173 -14.69 -0.87 -17.50
C PHE A 173 -15.43 -1.75 -18.52
N SER A 174 -15.38 -1.42 -19.81
CA SER A 174 -15.98 -2.24 -20.88
C SER A 174 -15.15 -3.49 -21.20
N LYS A 175 -13.86 -3.48 -20.85
CA LYS A 175 -12.97 -4.63 -21.01
C LYS A 175 -13.38 -5.78 -20.09
N ASP A 176 -13.10 -7.00 -20.54
CA ASP A 176 -13.32 -8.21 -19.75
C ASP A 176 -12.60 -8.14 -18.40
N HIS A 177 -13.37 -8.38 -17.33
CA HIS A 177 -12.90 -8.34 -15.96
C HIS A 177 -13.71 -9.26 -15.07
N ILE A 178 -13.14 -9.58 -13.92
CA ILE A 178 -13.84 -10.24 -12.82
C ILE A 178 -13.80 -9.35 -11.58
N ILE A 179 -14.78 -9.52 -10.70
CA ILE A 179 -14.83 -8.86 -9.40
C ILE A 179 -14.78 -9.96 -8.34
N VAL A 180 -13.76 -9.93 -7.50
CA VAL A 180 -13.52 -10.96 -6.48
C VAL A 180 -13.46 -10.33 -5.09
N ASP A 181 -13.79 -11.12 -4.08
CA ASP A 181 -13.74 -10.67 -2.69
C ASP A 181 -12.35 -10.16 -2.32
N LYS A 182 -12.31 -8.97 -1.72
CA LYS A 182 -11.12 -8.51 -1.03
C LYS A 182 -11.17 -9.07 0.39
N MET A 183 -10.54 -10.22 0.59
CA MET A 183 -10.42 -10.80 1.93
C MET A 183 -9.50 -9.95 2.80
N ASP A 184 -9.83 -9.87 4.09
CA ASP A 184 -9.13 -9.06 5.09
C ASP A 184 -8.16 -9.94 5.89
N GLY A 185 -7.01 -10.25 5.29
CA GLY A 185 -6.01 -11.10 5.90
C GLY A 185 -4.58 -10.67 5.61
N THR A 186 -3.69 -11.65 5.62
CA THR A 186 -2.30 -11.45 5.20
C THR A 186 -2.06 -12.16 3.87
N MET A 187 -1.63 -11.41 2.86
CA MET A 187 -1.12 -11.99 1.62
C MET A 187 0.10 -12.86 1.90
N VAL A 188 0.02 -14.11 1.48
CA VAL A 188 1.07 -15.11 1.60
C VAL A 188 1.43 -15.65 0.22
N CYS A 189 2.71 -15.83 -0.07
CA CYS A 189 3.18 -16.50 -1.29
C CYS A 189 3.89 -17.79 -0.89
N SER A 190 3.64 -18.89 -1.60
CA SER A 190 4.48 -20.08 -1.42
C SER A 190 5.79 -19.93 -2.18
N ILE A 191 6.84 -20.55 -1.66
CA ILE A 191 8.20 -20.47 -2.19
C ILE A 191 8.97 -21.77 -1.90
N LEU A 192 9.88 -22.17 -2.77
CA LEU A 192 10.85 -23.23 -2.47
C LEU A 192 12.06 -22.61 -1.79
N ALA A 193 12.29 -22.95 -0.52
CA ALA A 193 13.41 -22.44 0.26
C ALA A 193 14.36 -23.57 0.68
N SER A 194 15.65 -23.22 0.82
CA SER A 194 16.59 -24.09 1.53
C SER A 194 16.20 -24.20 2.99
N ASN A 195 16.55 -25.31 3.63
CA ASN A 195 16.51 -25.47 5.07
C ASN A 195 17.96 -25.62 5.55
N ASP A 196 18.34 -24.96 6.64
CA ASP A 196 19.72 -24.99 7.19
C ASP A 196 20.21 -26.42 7.53
N LYS A 197 19.28 -27.38 7.66
CA LYS A 197 19.59 -28.80 7.87
C LYS A 197 19.84 -29.58 6.57
N LEU A 198 19.59 -28.99 5.41
CA LEU A 198 19.77 -29.63 4.10
C LEU A 198 21.15 -29.25 3.53
N ASN A 199 22.08 -30.20 3.50
CA ASN A 199 23.40 -30.05 2.87
C ASN A 199 23.35 -30.27 1.34
N ASP A 200 22.21 -30.00 0.69
CA ASP A 200 22.00 -30.20 -0.74
C ASP A 200 21.21 -29.03 -1.32
N ASP A 201 21.85 -28.26 -2.21
CA ASP A 201 21.24 -27.08 -2.85
C ASP A 201 20.06 -27.44 -3.78
N ASN A 202 19.94 -28.70 -4.19
CA ASN A 202 18.82 -29.20 -4.99
C ASN A 202 17.60 -29.59 -4.15
N LYS A 203 17.78 -29.75 -2.84
CA LYS A 203 16.70 -30.12 -1.92
C LYS A 203 16.10 -28.87 -1.29
N LYS A 204 14.80 -28.67 -1.47
CA LYS A 204 14.06 -27.52 -0.95
C LYS A 204 12.80 -27.98 -0.24
N VAL A 205 12.29 -27.13 0.63
CA VAL A 205 10.97 -27.30 1.25
C VAL A 205 10.04 -26.19 0.75
N VAL A 206 8.76 -26.49 0.64
CA VAL A 206 7.74 -25.46 0.38
C VAL A 206 7.57 -24.64 1.67
N ARG A 207 7.77 -23.32 1.59
CA ARG A 207 7.54 -22.37 2.68
C ARG A 207 6.45 -21.39 2.29
N PHE A 208 5.84 -20.75 3.28
CA PHE A 208 4.78 -19.77 3.09
C PHE A 208 5.20 -18.42 3.66
N ARG A 209 5.49 -17.46 2.78
CA ARG A 209 6.06 -16.16 3.15
C ARG A 209 5.04 -15.04 3.07
N THR A 210 5.17 -14.03 3.92
CA THR A 210 4.51 -12.75 3.71
C THR A 210 5.28 -11.93 2.67
N LYS A 211 5.02 -10.61 2.58
CA LYS A 211 5.79 -9.70 1.71
C LYS A 211 7.29 -9.67 2.05
N MET A 212 7.67 -9.95 3.30
CA MET A 212 9.03 -9.72 3.82
C MET A 212 9.69 -10.96 4.44
N GLY A 213 9.43 -12.14 3.87
CA GLY A 213 10.02 -13.42 4.31
C GLY A 213 9.03 -14.30 5.07
N TRP A 214 9.51 -15.43 5.60
CA TRP A 214 8.68 -16.45 6.25
C TRP A 214 8.91 -16.55 7.76
N ILE A 215 9.86 -15.82 8.34
CA ILE A 215 10.02 -15.68 9.79
C ILE A 215 9.05 -14.60 10.32
N THR A 216 7.75 -14.78 10.08
CA THR A 216 6.69 -13.90 10.60
C THR A 216 5.58 -14.73 11.22
N ASP A 217 4.83 -14.15 12.17
CA ASP A 217 3.75 -14.89 12.82
C ASP A 217 2.65 -15.33 11.83
N PRO A 218 2.20 -14.49 10.86
CA PRO A 218 1.26 -14.96 9.83
C PRO A 218 1.80 -16.11 8.98
N SER A 219 3.10 -16.12 8.65
CA SER A 219 3.74 -17.24 7.96
C SER A 219 3.68 -18.52 8.79
N LYS A 220 4.04 -18.45 10.08
CA LYS A 220 3.98 -19.60 10.99
C LYS A 220 2.55 -20.10 11.18
N TYR A 221 1.57 -19.22 11.29
CA TYR A 221 0.16 -19.63 11.37
C TYR A 221 -0.32 -20.30 10.09
N THR A 222 0.18 -19.84 8.93
CA THR A 222 -0.10 -20.47 7.64
C THR A 222 0.56 -21.85 7.55
N GLU A 223 1.81 -21.98 7.98
CA GLU A 223 2.55 -23.25 8.00
C GLU A 223 1.93 -24.25 8.99
N GLU A 224 1.52 -23.79 10.18
CA GLU A 224 0.75 -24.60 11.14
C GLU A 224 -0.56 -25.12 10.51
N PHE A 225 -1.28 -24.28 9.76
CA PHE A 225 -2.48 -24.68 9.03
C PHE A 225 -2.16 -25.72 7.95
N VAL A 226 -1.17 -25.46 7.09
CA VAL A 226 -0.84 -26.33 5.95
C VAL A 226 -0.20 -27.65 6.38
N TYR A 227 0.71 -27.63 7.35
CA TYR A 227 1.46 -28.82 7.78
C TYR A 227 0.88 -29.51 9.02
N GLY A 228 -0.01 -28.84 9.75
CA GLY A 228 -0.48 -29.30 11.08
C GLY A 228 0.55 -29.09 12.20
N THR A 229 1.70 -28.47 11.90
CA THR A 229 2.81 -28.21 12.83
C THR A 229 3.72 -27.11 12.30
N ASN A 230 4.49 -26.50 13.20
CA ASN A 230 5.58 -25.57 12.86
C ASN A 230 6.97 -26.23 12.93
N ASP A 231 7.03 -27.55 13.20
CA ASP A 231 8.29 -28.28 13.20
C ASP A 231 8.77 -28.51 11.75
N GLU A 232 9.68 -27.65 11.30
CA GLU A 232 10.23 -27.71 9.94
C GLU A 232 10.97 -29.03 9.62
N SER A 233 11.33 -29.83 10.63
CA SER A 233 12.02 -31.11 10.42
C SER A 233 11.13 -32.17 9.77
N VAL A 234 9.81 -32.01 9.83
CA VAL A 234 8.85 -32.93 9.22
C VAL A 234 8.32 -32.46 7.88
N PHE A 235 8.74 -31.28 7.40
CA PHE A 235 8.24 -30.75 6.13
C PHE A 235 8.78 -31.59 4.97
N PRO A 236 7.94 -31.93 3.97
CA PRO A 236 8.38 -32.69 2.80
C PRO A 236 9.49 -31.97 2.02
N ILE A 237 10.50 -32.73 1.64
CA ILE A 237 11.64 -32.27 0.86
C ILE A 237 11.39 -32.58 -0.62
N PHE A 238 11.53 -31.57 -1.46
CA PHE A 238 11.42 -31.65 -2.90
C PHE A 238 12.79 -31.51 -3.55
N ASP A 239 13.02 -32.31 -4.59
CA ASP A 239 14.17 -32.15 -5.47
C ASP A 239 13.81 -31.22 -6.62
N ILE A 240 14.53 -30.11 -6.79
CA ILE A 240 14.24 -29.13 -7.85
C ILE A 240 14.75 -29.54 -9.22
N THR A 241 15.54 -30.61 -9.32
CA THR A 241 16.12 -31.10 -10.59
C THR A 241 15.17 -32.00 -11.39
N ASN A 242 14.05 -32.39 -10.79
CA ASN A 242 13.02 -33.20 -11.43
C ASN A 242 11.64 -32.53 -11.33
N ASP A 243 10.65 -33.13 -11.98
CA ASP A 243 9.28 -32.62 -11.98
C ASP A 243 8.38 -33.25 -10.90
N GLU A 244 8.93 -34.04 -9.97
CA GLU A 244 8.13 -34.70 -8.92
C GLU A 244 7.61 -33.68 -7.90
N TYR A 245 6.29 -33.68 -7.68
CA TYR A 245 5.61 -32.75 -6.76
C TYR A 245 4.60 -33.44 -5.84
N ARG A 246 4.30 -34.72 -6.09
CA ARG A 246 3.38 -35.51 -5.26
C ARG A 246 4.11 -36.02 -4.03
N LEU A 247 3.44 -36.00 -2.89
CA LEU A 247 3.98 -36.56 -1.66
C LEU A 247 3.95 -38.08 -1.70
N THR A 248 4.96 -38.71 -1.12
CA THR A 248 4.90 -40.16 -0.85
C THR A 248 3.81 -40.47 0.18
N GLU A 249 3.36 -41.73 0.25
CA GLU A 249 2.39 -42.14 1.27
C GLU A 249 2.86 -41.82 2.70
N SER A 250 4.15 -42.04 2.99
CA SER A 250 4.75 -41.73 4.29
C SER A 250 4.74 -40.23 4.60
N GLN A 251 5.05 -39.37 3.63
CA GLN A 251 4.99 -37.91 3.79
C GLN A 251 3.54 -37.42 3.96
N ALA A 252 2.61 -37.97 3.20
CA ALA A 252 1.19 -37.66 3.31
C ALA A 252 0.62 -38.09 4.68
N GLN A 253 1.02 -39.25 5.21
CA GLN A 253 0.66 -39.71 6.55
C GLN A 253 1.24 -38.82 7.65
N ALA A 254 2.48 -38.36 7.52
CA ALA A 254 3.07 -37.41 8.47
C ALA A 254 2.33 -36.06 8.52
N MET A 255 1.59 -35.73 7.45
CA MET A 255 0.76 -34.55 7.31
C MET A 255 -0.74 -34.80 7.58
N GLU A 256 -1.12 -35.86 8.31
CA GLU A 256 -2.53 -36.25 8.52
C GLU A 256 -3.40 -35.10 9.09
N LYS A 257 -2.82 -34.22 9.91
CA LYS A 257 -3.51 -33.05 10.49
C LYS A 257 -3.44 -31.79 9.62
N GLY A 258 -2.69 -31.83 8.52
CA GLY A 258 -2.47 -30.71 7.61
C GLY A 258 -3.25 -30.85 6.29
N HIS A 259 -2.94 -29.97 5.35
CA HIS A 259 -3.57 -29.89 4.04
C HIS A 259 -2.56 -30.13 2.92
N LYS A 260 -2.25 -31.41 2.64
CA LYS A 260 -1.27 -31.82 1.61
C LYS A 260 -1.50 -31.18 0.24
N GLY A 261 -2.76 -30.90 -0.12
CA GLY A 261 -3.14 -30.27 -1.39
C GLY A 261 -2.42 -28.95 -1.64
N TYR A 262 -2.26 -28.11 -0.61
CA TYR A 262 -1.55 -26.83 -0.74
C TYR A 262 -0.05 -26.99 -0.97
N VAL A 263 0.57 -28.04 -0.42
CA VAL A 263 1.99 -28.34 -0.59
C VAL A 263 2.25 -28.84 -2.02
N GLU A 264 1.49 -29.84 -2.46
CA GLU A 264 1.62 -30.40 -3.81
C GLU A 264 1.29 -29.36 -4.88
N PHE A 265 0.22 -28.57 -4.68
CA PHE A 265 -0.15 -27.47 -5.55
C PHE A 265 0.97 -26.42 -5.66
N SER A 266 1.55 -26.04 -4.51
CA SER A 266 2.64 -25.07 -4.49
C SER A 266 3.89 -25.59 -5.19
N ALA A 267 4.32 -26.82 -4.89
CA ALA A 267 5.46 -27.44 -5.55
C ALA A 267 5.26 -27.54 -7.07
N TYR A 268 4.07 -27.96 -7.51
CA TYR A 268 3.72 -28.06 -8.92
C TYR A 268 3.85 -26.73 -9.66
N TRP A 269 3.21 -25.66 -9.16
CA TRP A 269 3.21 -24.37 -9.84
C TRP A 269 4.54 -23.63 -9.75
N ILE A 270 5.25 -23.74 -8.63
CA ILE A 270 6.59 -23.15 -8.49
C ILE A 270 7.56 -23.79 -9.49
N LYS A 271 7.53 -25.12 -9.66
CA LYS A 271 8.36 -25.81 -10.67
C LYS A 271 8.02 -25.40 -12.11
N LYS A 272 6.77 -25.00 -12.38
CA LYS A 272 6.34 -24.43 -13.65
C LYS A 272 6.69 -22.94 -13.83
N GLY A 273 7.38 -22.32 -12.88
CA GLY A 273 7.77 -20.91 -12.94
C GLY A 273 6.67 -19.94 -12.54
N TYR A 274 5.66 -20.38 -11.79
CA TYR A 274 4.59 -19.53 -11.25
C TYR A 274 4.75 -19.34 -9.75
N SER A 275 4.25 -18.21 -9.26
CA SER A 275 4.07 -17.94 -7.83
C SER A 275 2.61 -18.11 -7.45
N PRO A 276 2.29 -19.09 -6.60
CA PRO A 276 1.01 -19.17 -5.91
C PRO A 276 0.90 -18.08 -4.85
N ILE A 277 -0.15 -17.27 -4.95
CA ILE A 277 -0.41 -16.15 -4.06
C ILE A 277 -1.76 -16.38 -3.39
N PHE A 278 -1.74 -16.41 -2.06
CA PHE A 278 -2.88 -16.68 -1.20
C PHE A 278 -3.18 -15.48 -0.30
N GLU A 279 -4.39 -15.46 0.24
CA GLU A 279 -4.71 -14.70 1.44
C GLU A 279 -4.87 -15.69 2.60
N PHE A 280 -4.16 -15.45 3.70
CA PHE A 280 -4.37 -16.18 4.95
C PHE A 280 -5.23 -15.35 5.90
N VAL A 281 -6.37 -15.92 6.30
CA VAL A 281 -7.29 -15.34 7.26
C VAL A 281 -7.37 -16.23 8.49
N SER A 282 -7.42 -15.65 9.70
CA SER A 282 -7.43 -16.44 10.94
C SER A 282 -7.91 -15.62 12.12
N PRO A 283 -8.61 -16.22 13.10
CA PRO A 283 -8.90 -15.57 14.38
C PRO A 283 -7.65 -15.10 15.13
N LYS A 284 -6.49 -15.73 14.90
CA LYS A 284 -5.19 -15.33 15.50
C LYS A 284 -4.55 -14.12 14.82
N ASN A 285 -5.02 -13.75 13.62
CA ASN A 285 -4.45 -12.68 12.79
C ASN A 285 -5.59 -11.79 12.25
N GLN A 286 -6.37 -11.25 13.18
CA GLN A 286 -7.50 -10.38 12.87
C GLN A 286 -7.01 -8.96 12.53
N ILE A 287 -7.47 -8.42 11.41
CA ILE A 287 -7.25 -7.02 11.02
C ILE A 287 -8.51 -6.21 11.38
N VAL A 288 -9.62 -6.40 10.67
CA VAL A 288 -10.95 -5.85 11.02
C VAL A 288 -11.98 -6.98 11.09
N LEU A 289 -12.08 -7.80 10.03
CA LEU A 289 -13.08 -8.86 9.93
C LEU A 289 -12.80 -10.01 10.89
N LEU A 290 -13.86 -10.50 11.53
CA LEU A 290 -13.80 -11.65 12.43
C LEU A 290 -13.93 -12.94 11.64
N TYR A 291 -12.88 -13.75 11.66
CA TYR A 291 -12.89 -15.10 11.08
C TYR A 291 -13.02 -16.14 12.19
N GLU A 292 -13.95 -17.08 12.04
CA GLU A 292 -14.18 -18.15 13.03
C GLU A 292 -13.07 -19.21 13.04
N LYS A 293 -12.48 -19.48 11.87
CA LYS A 293 -11.48 -20.52 11.66
C LYS A 293 -10.40 -20.01 10.70
N PRO A 294 -9.16 -20.53 10.80
CA PRO A 294 -8.13 -20.25 9.82
C PRO A 294 -8.53 -20.78 8.44
N SER A 295 -8.21 -20.02 7.39
CA SER A 295 -8.37 -20.42 6.00
C SER A 295 -7.25 -19.83 5.16
N LEU A 296 -6.84 -20.55 4.11
CA LEU A 296 -5.84 -20.12 3.15
C LEU A 296 -6.49 -20.18 1.76
N VAL A 297 -6.70 -19.03 1.13
CA VAL A 297 -7.47 -18.95 -0.12
C VAL A 297 -6.59 -18.41 -1.23
N LEU A 298 -6.48 -19.13 -2.33
CA LEU A 298 -5.69 -18.70 -3.49
C LEU A 298 -6.35 -17.48 -4.16
N LEU A 299 -5.55 -16.43 -4.35
CA LEU A 299 -5.93 -15.21 -5.05
C LEU A 299 -5.55 -15.27 -6.53
N ALA A 300 -4.33 -15.73 -6.80
CA ALA A 300 -3.77 -15.73 -8.14
C ALA A 300 -2.57 -16.67 -8.28
N LEU A 301 -2.34 -17.15 -9.50
CA LEU A 301 -1.09 -17.72 -9.96
C LEU A 301 -0.42 -16.70 -10.89
N ARG A 302 0.81 -16.31 -10.61
CA ARG A 302 1.53 -15.28 -11.36
C ARG A 302 2.82 -15.83 -11.95
N HIS A 303 3.02 -15.69 -13.26
CA HIS A 303 4.24 -16.15 -13.91
C HIS A 303 5.43 -15.30 -13.45
N ASN A 304 6.54 -15.95 -13.06
CA ASN A 304 7.67 -15.26 -12.45
C ASN A 304 8.37 -14.34 -13.44
N TYR A 305 8.62 -14.82 -14.67
CA TYR A 305 9.38 -14.09 -15.68
C TYR A 305 8.62 -12.87 -16.21
N ASP A 306 7.45 -13.06 -16.80
CA ASP A 306 6.71 -11.97 -17.46
C ASP A 306 5.68 -11.26 -16.58
N GLY A 307 5.32 -11.83 -15.43
CA GLY A 307 4.39 -11.21 -14.47
C GLY A 307 2.91 -11.36 -14.79
N HIS A 308 2.54 -12.01 -15.89
CA HIS A 308 1.13 -12.23 -16.24
C HIS A 308 0.49 -13.24 -15.29
N TYR A 309 -0.82 -13.08 -15.14
CA TYR A 309 -1.64 -13.93 -14.31
C TYR A 309 -2.20 -15.09 -15.12
N LEU A 310 -2.24 -16.28 -14.52
CA LEU A 310 -2.97 -17.39 -15.11
C LEU A 310 -4.46 -17.05 -15.19
N SER A 311 -5.12 -17.50 -16.24
CA SER A 311 -6.57 -17.28 -16.42
C SER A 311 -7.38 -17.82 -15.23
N TYR A 312 -8.56 -17.25 -15.02
CA TYR A 312 -9.43 -17.69 -13.94
C TYR A 312 -9.87 -19.15 -14.13
N GLU A 313 -10.19 -19.54 -15.35
CA GLU A 313 -10.65 -20.88 -15.72
C GLU A 313 -9.57 -21.94 -15.45
N GLU A 314 -8.32 -21.68 -15.83
CA GLU A 314 -7.20 -22.59 -15.57
C GLU A 314 -6.85 -22.63 -14.08
N THR A 315 -6.91 -21.49 -13.40
CA THR A 315 -6.72 -21.41 -11.94
C THR A 315 -7.75 -22.28 -11.23
N LYS A 316 -9.04 -22.10 -11.55
CA LYS A 316 -10.14 -22.89 -10.99
C LYS A 316 -9.93 -24.39 -11.24
N LYS A 317 -9.63 -24.79 -12.47
CA LYS A 317 -9.38 -26.19 -12.82
C LYS A 317 -8.27 -26.80 -11.96
N SER A 318 -7.18 -26.06 -11.75
CA SER A 318 -6.06 -26.52 -10.92
C SER A 318 -6.43 -26.57 -9.44
N CYS A 319 -7.15 -25.57 -8.93
CA CYS A 319 -7.63 -25.59 -7.55
C CYS A 319 -8.55 -26.78 -7.27
N ASP A 320 -9.47 -27.09 -8.20
CA ASP A 320 -10.37 -28.24 -8.13
C ASP A 320 -9.58 -29.57 -8.12
N GLU A 321 -8.51 -29.70 -8.92
CA GLU A 321 -7.67 -30.90 -8.98
C GLU A 321 -6.89 -31.17 -7.68
N PHE A 322 -6.40 -30.12 -7.03
CA PHE A 322 -5.56 -30.25 -5.83
C PHE A 322 -6.34 -30.08 -4.52
N GLY A 323 -7.62 -29.73 -4.57
CA GLY A 323 -8.44 -29.44 -3.38
C GLY A 323 -8.00 -28.18 -2.65
N VAL A 324 -7.61 -27.14 -3.39
CA VAL A 324 -7.17 -25.84 -2.86
C VAL A 324 -8.31 -24.84 -2.95
N SER A 325 -8.60 -24.13 -1.84
CA SER A 325 -9.59 -23.06 -1.84
C SER A 325 -9.08 -21.87 -2.67
N PHE A 326 -9.97 -21.21 -3.41
CA PHE A 326 -9.65 -20.07 -4.25
C PHE A 326 -10.77 -19.04 -4.22
N THR A 327 -10.46 -17.80 -4.62
CA THR A 327 -11.44 -16.72 -4.66
C THR A 327 -12.39 -16.88 -5.85
N GLU A 328 -13.69 -16.85 -5.59
CA GLU A 328 -14.72 -16.92 -6.62
C GLU A 328 -15.21 -15.52 -7.01
N PRO A 329 -15.50 -15.26 -8.30
CA PRO A 329 -16.09 -14.01 -8.74
C PRO A 329 -17.49 -13.83 -8.17
N LEU A 330 -17.84 -12.59 -7.84
CA LEU A 330 -19.21 -12.21 -7.53
C LEU A 330 -20.09 -12.50 -8.76
N LEU A 331 -21.12 -13.34 -8.59
CA LEU A 331 -22.01 -13.76 -9.69
C LEU A 331 -22.72 -12.56 -10.35
N GLN A 332 -22.48 -12.43 -11.66
CA GLN A 332 -23.18 -11.63 -12.69
C GLN A 332 -23.42 -10.14 -12.40
N MET A 333 -22.41 -9.33 -12.72
CA MET A 333 -22.69 -8.00 -13.28
C MET A 333 -22.99 -8.19 -14.77
N THR A 334 -24.13 -7.71 -15.25
CA THR A 334 -24.40 -7.66 -16.70
C THR A 334 -23.44 -6.65 -17.34
N ASN A 335 -23.08 -6.86 -18.62
CA ASN A 335 -22.22 -5.96 -19.41
C ASN A 335 -22.69 -4.48 -19.41
N GLU A 336 -23.94 -4.22 -19.02
CA GLU A 336 -24.53 -2.87 -18.89
C GLU A 336 -24.17 -2.14 -17.58
N THR A 337 -23.42 -2.76 -16.66
CA THR A 337 -23.15 -2.14 -15.36
C THR A 337 -21.94 -1.23 -15.41
N SER A 338 -22.13 0.07 -15.14
CA SER A 338 -21.01 1.03 -15.07
C SER A 338 -20.20 0.87 -13.78
N LEU A 339 -18.90 1.17 -13.84
CA LEU A 339 -18.00 1.17 -12.68
C LEU A 339 -18.53 2.00 -11.51
N GLU A 340 -19.20 3.13 -11.79
CA GLU A 340 -19.80 3.97 -10.76
C GLU A 340 -20.90 3.23 -9.97
N LYS A 341 -21.79 2.49 -10.67
CA LYS A 341 -22.82 1.67 -10.01
C LYS A 341 -22.20 0.57 -9.17
N VAL A 342 -21.16 -0.10 -9.69
CA VAL A 342 -20.38 -1.10 -8.94
C VAL A 342 -19.78 -0.49 -7.68
N GLN A 343 -19.14 0.67 -7.82
CA GLN A 343 -18.49 1.36 -6.71
C GLN A 343 -19.49 1.73 -5.62
N ASN A 344 -20.65 2.27 -5.99
CA ASN A 344 -21.71 2.62 -5.04
C ASN A 344 -22.26 1.38 -4.32
N PHE A 345 -22.55 0.32 -5.06
CA PHE A 345 -22.98 -0.96 -4.48
C PHE A 345 -21.99 -1.50 -3.44
N ILE A 346 -20.69 -1.51 -3.78
CA ILE A 346 -19.63 -2.00 -2.88
C ILE A 346 -19.51 -1.11 -1.64
N LYS A 347 -19.58 0.22 -1.82
CA LYS A 347 -19.49 1.19 -0.72
C LYS A 347 -20.58 0.99 0.33
N GLU A 348 -21.75 0.51 -0.07
CA GLU A 348 -22.89 0.25 0.82
C GLU A 348 -22.83 -1.11 1.54
N GLN A 349 -21.90 -2.00 1.18
CA GLN A 349 -21.81 -3.32 1.82
C GLN A 349 -21.32 -3.22 3.28
N ILE A 350 -21.77 -4.17 4.11
CA ILE A 350 -21.42 -4.29 5.52
C ILE A 350 -20.86 -5.68 5.75
N GLY A 351 -19.84 -5.81 6.61
CA GLY A 351 -19.25 -7.11 6.95
C GLY A 351 -18.24 -7.64 5.93
N VAL A 352 -17.93 -6.85 4.89
CA VAL A 352 -16.89 -7.15 3.90
C VAL A 352 -15.91 -5.98 3.81
N GLU A 353 -14.63 -6.26 3.56
CA GLU A 353 -13.67 -5.18 3.29
C GLU A 353 -14.01 -4.46 1.99
N GLY A 354 -14.38 -5.22 0.97
CA GLY A 354 -14.71 -4.74 -0.35
C GLY A 354 -14.31 -5.76 -1.41
N TYR A 355 -13.98 -5.29 -2.59
CA TYR A 355 -13.69 -6.14 -3.74
C TYR A 355 -12.48 -5.66 -4.53
N VAL A 356 -11.91 -6.59 -5.30
CA VAL A 356 -10.89 -6.31 -6.30
C VAL A 356 -11.48 -6.55 -7.69
N VAL A 357 -11.41 -5.53 -8.53
CA VAL A 357 -11.69 -5.64 -9.97
C VAL A 357 -10.39 -6.06 -10.65
N ARG A 358 -10.39 -7.18 -11.38
CA ARG A 358 -9.23 -7.71 -12.11
C ARG A 358 -9.56 -7.86 -13.58
N PHE A 359 -8.85 -7.13 -14.43
CA PHE A 359 -8.96 -7.21 -15.89
C PHE A 359 -8.11 -8.36 -16.45
N VAL A 360 -8.46 -8.82 -17.66
CA VAL A 360 -7.72 -9.88 -18.37
C VAL A 360 -6.25 -9.52 -18.61
N ASP A 361 -5.94 -8.24 -18.84
CA ASP A 361 -4.56 -7.77 -19.02
C ASP A 361 -3.73 -7.75 -17.72
N GLY A 362 -4.35 -8.09 -16.59
CA GLY A 362 -3.73 -8.12 -15.26
C GLY A 362 -3.81 -6.81 -14.49
N THR A 363 -4.40 -5.76 -15.06
CA THR A 363 -4.70 -4.51 -14.34
C THR A 363 -5.69 -4.79 -13.22
N MET A 364 -5.46 -4.19 -12.04
CA MET A 364 -6.30 -4.39 -10.87
C MET A 364 -6.64 -3.06 -10.19
N TYR A 365 -7.84 -3.01 -9.61
CA TYR A 365 -8.29 -1.91 -8.77
C TYR A 365 -9.01 -2.47 -7.55
N LYS A 366 -8.87 -1.82 -6.40
CA LYS A 366 -9.63 -2.15 -5.19
C LYS A 366 -10.73 -1.12 -4.94
N ILE A 367 -11.85 -1.59 -4.43
CA ILE A 367 -12.95 -0.76 -3.94
C ILE A 367 -13.31 -1.29 -2.56
N LYS A 368 -13.18 -0.45 -1.54
CA LYS A 368 -13.50 -0.81 -0.16
C LYS A 368 -14.90 -0.35 0.22
N SER A 369 -15.57 -1.10 1.09
CA SER A 369 -16.86 -0.70 1.66
C SER A 369 -16.68 0.48 2.60
N MET A 370 -17.70 1.35 2.71
CA MET A 370 -17.66 2.45 3.67
C MET A 370 -17.63 1.93 5.10
N TRP A 371 -18.35 0.84 5.38
CA TRP A 371 -18.33 0.19 6.70
C TRP A 371 -16.92 -0.26 7.09
N TYR A 372 -16.17 -0.89 6.18
CA TYR A 372 -14.81 -1.31 6.47
C TYR A 372 -13.88 -0.12 6.60
N LEU A 373 -13.96 0.85 5.69
CA LEU A 373 -13.17 2.08 5.78
C LEU A 373 -13.43 2.78 7.10
N GLU A 374 -14.68 2.85 7.55
CA GLU A 374 -15.02 3.42 8.84
C GLU A 374 -14.42 2.63 9.98
N LEU A 375 -14.45 1.29 9.99
CA LEU A 375 -13.89 0.46 11.06
C LEU A 375 -12.35 0.40 11.08
N HIS A 376 -11.75 0.24 9.91
CA HIS A 376 -10.31 0.28 9.71
C HIS A 376 -9.75 1.68 10.03
N SER A 377 -10.46 2.73 9.60
CA SER A 377 -10.15 4.12 9.92
C SER A 377 -10.81 4.59 11.23
N CYS A 378 -11.40 3.71 12.05
CA CYS A 378 -12.24 4.10 13.19
C CYS A 378 -11.41 4.64 14.35
N LYS A 379 -11.05 5.90 14.18
CA LYS A 379 -11.53 6.99 15.02
C LYS A 379 -12.61 7.88 14.35
N THR A 380 -13.07 7.60 13.13
CA THR A 380 -13.90 8.58 12.37
C THR A 380 -15.18 8.02 11.75
N SER A 381 -16.08 7.45 12.57
CA SER A 381 -17.51 7.44 12.23
C SER A 381 -18.10 8.83 12.54
N ASN A 382 -18.61 9.55 11.52
CA ASN A 382 -19.28 10.85 11.62
C ASN A 382 -18.57 11.92 12.50
N LYS A 383 -17.28 11.75 12.73
CA LYS A 383 -16.42 12.63 13.52
C LYS A 383 -15.44 13.30 12.58
N LYS A 384 -15.42 14.62 12.67
CA LYS A 384 -14.35 15.50 12.25
C LYS A 384 -12.97 14.81 12.32
N ILE A 385 -12.34 14.54 11.17
CA ILE A 385 -10.96 14.03 11.07
C ILE A 385 -10.05 15.02 11.79
N THR A 386 -9.24 14.52 12.73
CA THR A 386 -8.26 15.34 13.47
C THR A 386 -6.85 15.11 12.95
N ASP A 387 -5.94 16.06 13.20
CA ASP A 387 -4.52 15.93 12.84
C ASP A 387 -3.89 14.65 13.42
N THR A 388 -4.30 14.24 14.62
CA THR A 388 -3.85 12.97 15.23
C THR A 388 -4.31 11.77 14.43
N ASP A 389 -5.51 11.80 13.85
CA ASP A 389 -6.02 10.69 13.04
C ASP A 389 -5.23 10.58 11.73
N ILE A 390 -4.89 11.71 11.11
CA ILE A 390 -4.04 11.77 9.93
C ILE A 390 -2.63 11.24 10.25
N TRP A 391 -1.99 11.70 11.33
CA TRP A 391 -0.67 11.20 11.72
C TRP A 391 -0.66 9.68 11.96
N ASN A 392 -1.69 9.13 12.63
CA ASN A 392 -1.80 7.68 12.80
C ASN A 392 -1.98 6.97 11.46
N ALA A 393 -2.85 7.47 10.56
CA ALA A 393 -3.04 6.88 9.24
C ALA A 393 -1.77 6.90 8.39
N VAL A 394 -0.94 7.95 8.50
CA VAL A 394 0.37 8.00 7.84
C VAL A 394 1.31 6.97 8.45
N LEU A 395 1.44 6.92 9.78
CA LEU A 395 2.31 5.98 10.49
C LEU A 395 1.93 4.51 10.26
N ASP A 396 0.63 4.23 10.17
CA ASP A 396 0.09 2.89 9.94
C ASP A 396 0.01 2.54 8.44
N ASN A 397 0.41 3.46 7.54
CA ASN A 397 0.38 3.31 6.09
C ASN A 397 -1.02 2.99 5.53
N THR A 398 -2.06 3.59 6.13
CA THR A 398 -3.48 3.46 5.78
C THR A 398 -4.06 4.75 5.22
N ILE A 399 -3.22 5.72 4.85
CA ILE A 399 -3.62 7.04 4.37
C ILE A 399 -4.43 6.99 3.07
N ASP A 400 -4.25 5.95 2.24
CA ASP A 400 -5.00 5.75 1.00
C ASP A 400 -6.51 5.56 1.25
N ASP A 401 -6.87 5.01 2.42
CA ASP A 401 -8.25 4.87 2.86
C ASP A 401 -8.90 6.23 3.17
N ILE A 402 -8.12 7.21 3.65
CA ILE A 402 -8.59 8.59 3.86
C ILE A 402 -8.68 9.31 2.51
N GLN A 403 -7.67 9.20 1.66
CA GLN A 403 -7.61 9.89 0.37
C GLN A 403 -8.75 9.53 -0.58
N SER A 404 -9.13 8.25 -0.62
CA SER A 404 -10.23 7.77 -1.47
C SER A 404 -11.61 8.32 -1.06
N ASN A 405 -11.76 8.75 0.20
CA ASN A 405 -13.01 9.30 0.75
C ASN A 405 -13.12 10.83 0.66
N LEU A 406 -12.02 11.55 0.43
CA LEU A 406 -12.05 13.01 0.29
C LEU A 406 -12.66 13.41 -1.06
N GLN A 407 -13.63 14.33 -1.04
CA GLN A 407 -14.27 14.84 -2.26
C GLN A 407 -13.59 16.11 -2.81
N ALA A 408 -13.09 16.99 -1.94
CA ALA A 408 -12.46 18.24 -2.35
C ALA A 408 -11.01 18.03 -2.80
N LYS A 409 -10.68 18.57 -3.97
CA LYS A 409 -9.38 18.39 -4.65
C LYS A 409 -8.25 19.07 -3.88
N GLU A 410 -8.48 20.27 -3.38
CA GLU A 410 -7.51 21.06 -2.62
C GLU A 410 -7.12 20.34 -1.32
N THR A 411 -8.09 19.72 -0.65
CA THR A 411 -7.86 18.96 0.58
C THR A 411 -7.00 17.71 0.34
N LYS A 412 -7.14 17.05 -0.82
CA LYS A 412 -6.26 15.93 -1.19
C LYS A 412 -4.81 16.38 -1.38
N GLN A 413 -4.61 17.48 -2.11
CA GLN A 413 -3.28 18.05 -2.35
C GLN A 413 -2.58 18.48 -1.06
N GLU A 414 -3.29 19.17 -0.15
CA GLU A 414 -2.74 19.56 1.16
C GLU A 414 -2.37 18.34 2.02
N LEU A 415 -3.19 17.28 1.97
CA LEU A 415 -2.89 16.02 2.65
C LEU A 415 -1.66 15.33 2.04
N GLU A 416 -1.53 15.32 0.72
CA GLU A 416 -0.39 14.74 0.00
C GLU A 416 0.93 15.46 0.32
N GLU A 417 0.91 16.80 0.32
CA GLU A 417 2.07 17.62 0.69
C GLU A 417 2.50 17.32 2.13
N PHE A 418 1.54 17.23 3.05
CA PHE A 418 1.81 16.85 4.43
C PHE A 418 2.46 15.46 4.53
N VAL A 419 1.93 14.44 3.84
CA VAL A 419 2.47 13.07 3.88
C VAL A 419 3.92 13.05 3.38
N SER A 420 4.21 13.77 2.29
CA SER A 420 5.57 13.94 1.77
C SER A 420 6.49 14.60 2.80
N ASN A 421 6.08 15.74 3.36
CA ASN A 421 6.85 16.47 4.36
C ASN A 421 7.11 15.63 5.60
N PHE A 422 6.10 14.88 6.07
CA PHE A 422 6.20 13.97 7.19
C PHE A 422 7.31 12.93 6.97
N TRP A 423 7.26 12.18 5.86
CA TRP A 423 8.25 11.13 5.59
C TRP A 423 9.66 11.67 5.30
N ASN A 424 9.76 12.84 4.67
CA ASN A 424 11.03 13.57 4.54
C ASN A 424 11.59 13.94 5.91
N ALA A 425 10.75 14.47 6.82
CA ALA A 425 11.16 14.80 8.17
C ALA A 425 11.63 13.55 8.95
N ILE A 426 10.91 12.43 8.85
CA ILE A 426 11.34 11.16 9.46
C ILE A 426 12.68 10.68 8.89
N THR A 427 12.90 10.82 7.58
CA THR A 427 14.16 10.44 6.92
C THR A 427 15.33 11.30 7.42
N ILE A 428 15.17 12.62 7.44
CA ILE A 428 16.19 13.55 7.94
C ILE A 428 16.42 13.34 9.44
N LEU A 429 15.36 13.13 10.23
CA LEU A 429 15.47 12.83 11.65
C LEU A 429 16.29 11.56 11.88
N THR A 430 16.01 10.50 11.12
CA THR A 430 16.75 9.23 11.21
C THR A 430 18.23 9.42 10.88
N GLN A 431 18.53 10.18 9.83
CA GLN A 431 19.90 10.50 9.43
C GLN A 431 20.63 11.30 10.52
N LYS A 432 20.00 12.32 11.11
CA LYS A 432 20.59 13.11 12.21
C LYS A 432 20.79 12.29 13.48
N VAL A 433 19.84 11.41 13.82
CA VAL A 433 19.98 10.47 14.94
C VAL A 433 21.18 9.55 14.72
N LYS A 434 21.35 9.04 13.49
CA LYS A 434 22.50 8.19 13.12
C LYS A 434 23.83 8.95 13.22
N GLU A 435 23.92 10.14 12.63
CA GLU A 435 25.12 10.98 12.65
C GLU A 435 25.56 11.27 14.10
N VAL A 436 24.71 11.92 14.88
CA VAL A 436 25.01 12.29 16.27
C VAL A 436 25.22 11.04 17.14
N GLY A 437 24.41 10.00 16.94
CA GLY A 437 24.52 8.74 17.67
C GLY A 437 25.86 8.03 17.42
N SER A 438 26.34 8.03 16.18
CA SER A 438 27.61 7.43 15.79
C SER A 438 28.81 8.18 16.36
N GLU A 439 28.81 9.51 16.27
CA GLU A 439 29.86 10.38 16.83
C GLU A 439 29.97 10.20 18.35
N LEU A 440 28.83 10.23 19.05
CA LEU A 440 28.81 10.06 20.50
C LEU A 440 29.20 8.64 20.93
N LYS A 441 28.80 7.60 20.18
CA LYS A 441 29.17 6.21 20.47
C LYS A 441 30.67 5.97 20.26
N GLN A 442 31.28 6.65 19.30
CA GLN A 442 32.73 6.62 19.08
C GLN A 442 33.47 7.33 20.22
N LYS A 443 32.98 8.50 20.65
CA LYS A 443 33.59 9.27 21.75
C LYS A 443 33.41 8.61 23.11
N TYR A 444 32.27 7.95 23.32
CA TYR A 444 31.89 7.30 24.56
C TYR A 444 31.46 5.84 24.30
N PRO A 445 32.42 4.90 24.19
CA PRO A 445 32.14 3.49 23.91
C PRO A 445 31.48 2.73 25.06
N VAL A 446 31.41 3.34 26.24
CA VAL A 446 30.75 2.80 27.43
C VAL A 446 29.39 3.46 27.59
N ARG A 447 28.34 2.65 27.64
CA ARG A 447 26.95 3.13 27.70
C ARG A 447 26.74 4.15 28.82
N LYS A 448 27.28 3.90 30.02
CA LYS A 448 27.07 4.82 31.15
C LYS A 448 27.62 6.24 30.86
N GLU A 449 28.82 6.32 30.29
CA GLU A 449 29.50 7.58 29.93
C GLU A 449 28.79 8.26 28.75
N TYR A 450 28.39 7.48 27.75
CA TYR A 450 27.59 7.95 26.61
C TYR A 450 26.29 8.63 27.08
N PHE A 451 25.61 8.04 28.06
CA PHE A 451 24.39 8.61 28.62
C PHE A 451 24.68 9.89 29.40
N SER A 452 25.67 9.90 30.32
CA SER A 452 25.92 11.06 31.20
C SER A 452 26.56 12.26 30.48
N GLU A 453 27.49 12.01 29.56
CA GLU A 453 28.30 13.07 28.94
C GLU A 453 27.90 13.37 27.49
N GLY A 454 27.27 12.43 26.79
CA GLY A 454 26.82 12.60 25.40
C GLY A 454 25.36 12.99 25.27
N CYS A 455 24.44 12.19 25.82
CA CYS A 455 23.00 12.37 25.61
C CYS A 455 22.35 13.45 26.50
N VAL A 456 22.76 13.56 27.77
CA VAL A 456 22.18 14.54 28.72
C VAL A 456 22.26 16.00 28.21
N PRO A 457 23.38 16.46 27.62
CA PRO A 457 23.44 17.81 27.04
C PRO A 457 22.40 18.07 25.95
N LEU A 458 22.05 17.05 25.14
CA LEU A 458 21.03 17.16 24.09
C LEU A 458 19.61 17.26 24.67
N GLN A 459 19.38 16.79 25.90
CA GLN A 459 18.04 16.89 26.53
C GLN A 459 17.65 18.35 26.81
N ALA A 460 18.63 19.21 27.03
CA ALA A 460 18.42 20.64 27.27
C ALA A 460 17.95 21.40 26.02
N THR A 461 18.21 20.85 24.82
CA THR A 461 17.83 21.48 23.54
C THR A 461 16.59 20.83 22.93
N ASN A 462 16.53 19.50 22.91
CA ASN A 462 15.40 18.73 22.40
C ASN A 462 15.35 17.35 23.07
N LYS A 463 14.43 17.21 24.03
CA LYS A 463 14.30 16.00 24.85
C LYS A 463 14.00 14.75 24.02
N MET A 464 13.05 14.84 23.08
CA MET A 464 12.67 13.69 22.25
C MET A 464 13.84 13.25 21.37
N PHE A 465 14.54 14.20 20.74
CA PHE A 465 15.71 13.91 19.91
C PHE A 465 16.82 13.24 20.73
N SER A 466 17.11 13.73 21.94
CA SER A 466 18.07 13.09 22.85
C SER A 466 17.68 11.64 23.18
N GLU A 467 16.40 11.36 23.41
CA GLU A 467 15.90 10.00 23.66
C GLU A 467 16.08 9.09 22.43
N LEU A 468 15.88 9.62 21.21
CA LEU A 468 16.11 8.88 19.96
C LEU A 468 17.60 8.64 19.69
N VAL A 469 18.46 9.65 19.92
CA VAL A 469 19.93 9.49 19.86
C VAL A 469 20.35 8.41 20.84
N SER A 470 19.84 8.45 22.08
CA SER A 470 20.16 7.46 23.11
C SER A 470 19.82 6.02 22.71
N MET A 471 18.71 5.84 22.01
CA MET A 471 18.26 4.55 21.48
C MET A 471 19.25 3.95 20.47
N TYR A 472 19.91 4.78 19.65
CA TYR A 472 20.91 4.36 18.64
C TYR A 472 21.98 3.43 19.22
N TYR A 473 22.33 3.61 20.49
CA TYR A 473 23.35 2.80 21.15
C TYR A 473 23.08 1.29 21.07
N ASN A 474 21.80 0.89 21.15
CA ASN A 474 21.35 -0.51 21.24
C ASN A 474 20.63 -1.01 19.98
N VAL A 475 20.48 -0.17 18.96
CA VAL A 475 19.74 -0.50 17.74
C VAL A 475 20.73 -0.73 16.60
N LYS A 476 20.48 -1.78 15.81
CA LYS A 476 21.23 -1.99 14.58
C LYS A 476 20.79 -0.94 13.55
N GLU A 477 21.73 -0.40 12.78
CA GLU A 477 21.46 0.72 11.87
C GLU A 477 20.31 0.44 10.90
N GLU A 478 20.19 -0.80 10.42
CA GLU A 478 19.13 -1.22 9.50
C GLU A 478 17.72 -1.18 10.09
N LYS A 479 17.57 -1.11 11.42
CA LYS A 479 16.28 -1.02 12.13
C LYS A 479 16.01 0.36 12.73
N LEU A 480 16.93 1.32 12.55
CA LEU A 480 16.87 2.61 13.24
C LEU A 480 15.58 3.38 12.92
N GLN A 481 15.21 3.44 11.65
CA GLN A 481 14.00 4.14 11.21
C GLN A 481 12.73 3.50 11.81
N ASP A 482 12.65 2.17 11.80
CA ASP A 482 11.52 1.42 12.35
C ASP A 482 11.34 1.69 13.85
N GLU A 483 12.44 1.74 14.61
CA GLU A 483 12.42 2.02 16.05
C GLU A 483 12.07 3.49 16.36
N ILE A 484 12.49 4.43 15.51
CA ILE A 484 12.07 5.85 15.61
C ILE A 484 10.56 5.95 15.38
N ILE A 485 10.04 5.32 14.32
CA ILE A 485 8.60 5.28 14.01
C ILE A 485 7.85 4.65 15.19
N ALA A 486 8.28 3.50 15.70
CA ALA A 486 7.65 2.83 16.83
C ALA A 486 7.63 3.71 18.10
N SER A 487 8.71 4.45 18.37
CA SER A 487 8.79 5.42 19.47
C SER A 487 7.80 6.57 19.31
N ILE A 488 7.66 7.12 18.10
CA ILE A 488 6.67 8.17 17.80
C ILE A 488 5.25 7.65 17.95
N THR A 489 4.94 6.51 17.32
CA THR A 489 3.62 5.86 17.39
C THR A 489 3.23 5.56 18.84
N LYS A 490 4.16 5.06 19.66
CA LYS A 490 3.91 4.79 21.09
C LYS A 490 3.53 6.07 21.86
N ARG A 491 4.15 7.22 21.55
CA ARG A 491 3.81 8.51 22.20
C ARG A 491 2.44 9.01 21.79
N LEU A 492 2.00 8.74 20.56
CA LEU A 492 0.67 9.14 20.06
C LEU A 492 -0.48 8.26 20.58
N LYS A 493 -0.19 7.06 21.11
CA LYS A 493 -1.20 6.19 21.73
C LYS A 493 -1.68 6.79 23.06
N PRO A 494 -3.00 6.83 23.33
CA PRO A 494 -3.52 7.33 24.61
C PRO A 494 -3.04 6.48 25.78
N THR A 495 -2.50 7.13 26.82
CA THR A 495 -2.40 6.51 28.15
C THR A 495 -3.81 6.39 28.74
N VAL A 496 -4.11 5.22 29.33
CA VAL A 496 -5.39 4.94 29.98
C VAL A 496 -5.67 6.05 31.00
N GLY A 497 -6.72 6.84 30.77
CA GLY A 497 -7.25 7.76 31.79
C GLY A 497 -7.33 9.25 31.48
N ASN A 498 -6.96 9.79 30.30
CA ASN A 498 -7.21 11.23 30.07
C ASN A 498 -7.65 11.69 28.67
N LYS A 499 -8.60 12.63 28.73
CA LYS A 499 -9.47 13.16 27.67
C LYS A 499 -8.68 13.94 26.62
N LYS A 500 -9.12 13.84 25.35
CA LYS A 500 -8.79 14.60 24.11
C LYS A 500 -7.78 15.77 24.15
N LYS A 501 -7.76 16.61 25.19
CA LYS A 501 -6.85 17.76 25.36
C LYS A 501 -5.37 17.33 25.46
N MET A 502 -5.06 16.26 26.21
CA MET A 502 -3.67 15.74 26.30
C MET A 502 -3.13 15.18 24.98
N LYS A 503 -3.99 14.75 24.04
CA LYS A 503 -3.55 14.21 22.75
C LYS A 503 -2.99 15.31 21.83
N ASN A 504 -3.62 16.48 21.84
CA ASN A 504 -3.17 17.61 21.02
C ASN A 504 -1.84 18.15 21.50
N ASP A 505 -1.66 18.29 22.83
CA ASP A 505 -0.39 18.79 23.40
C ASP A 505 0.78 17.84 23.10
N VAL A 506 0.54 16.52 23.15
CA VAL A 506 1.55 15.51 22.79
C VAL A 506 1.89 15.57 21.30
N LEU A 507 0.89 15.68 20.42
CA LEU A 507 1.12 15.82 18.98
C LEU A 507 1.91 17.09 18.66
N VAL A 508 1.54 18.22 19.28
CA VAL A 508 2.26 19.50 19.14
C VAL A 508 3.71 19.36 19.59
N ALA A 509 3.97 18.75 20.75
CA ALA A 509 5.32 18.55 21.24
C ALA A 509 6.17 17.63 20.33
N ILE A 510 5.58 16.55 19.79
CA ILE A 510 6.25 15.68 18.82
C ILE A 510 6.57 16.48 17.55
N LYS A 511 5.58 17.20 17.02
CA LYS A 511 5.70 18.03 15.83
C LYS A 511 6.82 19.05 15.98
N GLU A 512 6.77 19.89 17.01
CA GLU A 512 7.79 20.91 17.30
C GLU A 512 9.18 20.29 17.46
N SER A 513 9.26 19.12 18.11
CA SER A 513 10.52 18.40 18.27
C SER A 513 11.11 17.95 16.93
N ILE A 514 10.27 17.46 16.01
CA ILE A 514 10.71 17.03 14.68
C ILE A 514 11.07 18.25 13.83
N GLU A 515 10.24 19.30 13.85
CA GLU A 515 10.47 20.57 13.13
C GLU A 515 11.78 21.23 13.54
N GLN A 516 12.07 21.32 14.84
CA GLN A 516 13.31 21.88 15.36
C GLN A 516 14.56 21.14 14.86
N VAL A 517 14.45 19.81 14.68
CA VAL A 517 15.56 18.98 14.21
C VAL A 517 15.67 19.01 12.69
N THR A 518 14.56 19.01 11.96
CA THR A 518 14.54 18.76 10.52
C THR A 518 14.38 20.02 9.68
N ASN A 519 13.90 21.12 10.27
CA ASN A 519 13.46 22.34 9.60
C ASN A 519 12.36 22.11 8.54
N ILE A 520 11.58 21.03 8.65
CA ILE A 520 10.45 20.72 7.77
C ILE A 520 9.15 21.02 8.51
N ASP A 521 8.32 21.91 7.96
CA ASP A 521 6.98 22.20 8.49
C ASP A 521 6.05 21.00 8.34
N LEU A 522 5.46 20.58 9.46
CA LEU A 522 4.53 19.46 9.59
C LEU A 522 3.13 19.94 9.96
N THR A 523 2.79 21.18 9.61
CA THR A 523 1.43 21.71 9.74
C THR A 523 0.50 21.10 8.68
N ILE A 524 -0.57 20.46 9.13
CA ILE A 524 -1.63 19.95 8.24
C ILE A 524 -2.68 21.06 8.06
N PHE A 525 -3.10 21.30 6.81
CA PHE A 525 -4.12 22.26 6.39
C PHE A 525 -3.79 23.71 6.74
N ARG A 526 -3.37 24.47 5.73
CA ARG A 526 -2.95 25.87 5.88
C ARG A 526 -4.16 26.75 6.19
N SER A 527 -4.51 26.91 7.47
CA SER A 527 -5.50 27.84 8.07
C SER A 527 -6.95 27.88 7.52
N LYS A 528 -7.25 27.33 6.34
CA LYS A 528 -8.59 27.31 5.73
C LYS A 528 -9.57 26.44 6.50
N TYR A 529 -9.10 25.36 7.10
CA TYR A 529 -9.94 24.51 7.94
C TYR A 529 -10.47 25.25 9.18
N LEU A 530 -9.69 26.17 9.75
CA LEU A 530 -10.14 27.01 10.86
C LEU A 530 -11.17 28.05 10.41
N GLU A 531 -11.02 28.58 9.19
CA GLU A 531 -12.01 29.47 8.56
C GLU A 531 -13.29 28.73 8.18
N GLU A 532 -13.20 27.55 7.56
CA GLU A 532 -14.35 26.69 7.25
C GLU A 532 -15.02 26.16 8.51
N LYS A 533 -14.25 25.82 9.54
CA LYS A 533 -14.77 25.48 10.87
C LYS A 533 -15.52 26.65 11.47
N LYS A 534 -14.94 27.87 11.45
CA LYS A 534 -15.63 29.08 11.93
C LYS A 534 -16.94 29.28 11.16
N ARG A 535 -16.90 29.15 9.84
CA ARG A 535 -18.07 29.32 8.95
C ARG A 535 -19.12 28.24 9.17
N TYR A 536 -18.72 27.00 9.45
CA TYR A 536 -19.63 25.90 9.77
C TYR A 536 -20.24 26.05 11.18
N ASP A 537 -19.43 26.36 12.19
CA ASP A 537 -19.87 26.59 13.56
C ASP A 537 -20.83 27.80 13.63
N GLU A 538 -20.58 28.85 12.84
CA GLU A 538 -21.44 30.03 12.70
C GLU A 538 -22.76 29.71 12.00
N ASN A 539 -22.73 28.94 10.90
CA ASN A 539 -23.94 28.46 10.23
C ASN A 539 -24.78 27.53 11.14
N LEU A 540 -24.13 26.69 11.94
CA LEU A 540 -24.82 25.81 12.90
C LEU A 540 -25.45 26.61 14.05
N ARG A 541 -24.78 27.68 14.50
CA ARG A 541 -25.32 28.64 15.48
C ARG A 541 -26.56 29.34 14.92
N LEU A 542 -26.48 29.89 13.72
CA LEU A 542 -27.60 30.55 13.03
C LEU A 542 -28.80 29.61 12.84
N ARG A 543 -28.55 28.35 12.46
CA ARG A 543 -29.62 27.33 12.34
C ARG A 543 -30.27 26.98 13.68
N ARG A 544 -29.53 27.01 14.79
CA ARG A 544 -30.06 26.77 16.14
C ARG A 544 -30.87 27.96 16.64
N GLU A 545 -30.40 29.18 16.39
CA GLU A 545 -31.10 30.43 16.69
C GLU A 545 -32.42 30.52 15.89
N GLN A 546 -32.40 30.16 14.60
CA GLN A 546 -33.60 30.06 13.77
C GLN A 546 -34.58 29.00 14.28
N LYS A 547 -34.10 27.82 14.70
CA LYS A 547 -34.96 26.77 15.29
C LYS A 547 -35.62 27.20 16.59
N GLN A 548 -34.91 27.93 17.47
CA GLN A 548 -35.47 28.48 18.70
C GLN A 548 -36.49 29.60 18.43
N ALA A 549 -36.28 30.43 17.40
CA ALA A 549 -37.23 31.45 17.00
C ALA A 549 -38.51 30.89 16.35
N SER A 550 -38.47 29.65 15.85
CA SER A 550 -39.58 28.97 15.17
C SER A 550 -40.36 27.95 16.03
N GLN A 551 -40.02 27.76 17.30
CA GLN A 551 -40.86 26.94 18.20
C GLN A 551 -42.07 27.76 18.67
N PRO A 552 -43.32 27.31 18.43
CA PRO A 552 -44.49 27.96 19.03
C PRO A 552 -44.41 27.81 20.55
N GLN A 553 -44.70 28.88 21.30
CA GLN A 553 -45.03 28.76 22.72
C GLN A 553 -46.26 27.85 22.84
N ILE A 554 -46.05 26.62 23.31
CA ILE A 554 -47.13 25.72 23.66
C ILE A 554 -47.73 26.25 24.97
N TYR A 555 -49.02 26.54 24.92
CA TYR A 555 -49.84 26.96 26.05
C TYR A 555 -49.78 25.93 27.18
N ASP A 556 -49.83 26.46 28.40
CA ASP A 556 -49.96 25.72 29.65
C ASP A 556 -51.34 25.04 29.69
N ASP A 557 -51.39 23.70 29.66
CA ASP A 557 -52.63 22.94 29.87
C ASP A 557 -52.96 22.96 31.38
N ASN A 558 -53.62 24.02 31.82
CA ASN A 558 -54.47 24.06 33.01
C ASN A 558 -55.51 25.18 32.85
N GLU A 559 -56.62 24.90 32.17
CA GLU A 559 -57.99 25.39 32.47
C GLU A 559 -59.05 24.70 31.61
#